data_AF-A0A8B8BSP5-F1
#
_entry.id   AF-A0A8B8BSP5-F1
#
_cell.length_a   1.000
_cell.length_b   1.000
_cell.length_c   1.000
_cell.angle_alpha   90.00
_cell.angle_beta   90.00
_cell.angle_gamma   90.00
#
_symmetry.space_group_name_H-M   'P 1'
#
loop_
_entity.id
_entity.type
_entity.pdbx_description
1 polymer ?
#
loop_
_entity_poly.entity_id
_entity_poly.type
_entity_poly.pdbx_seq_one_letter_code
_entity_poly.pdbx_strand_id
1 'polypeptide(L)'
;MDARNDGWLLGDSAYALKKYMMTPKSNPSNQGEENYNSAHSRTRAVVERALGVCKSRFRCIHKSGGMLLFSPQKSIQVITAVAKLHNMCIDLKIPVMEGDIAVVMPDPVVVQQHVVDANADQTGQAIRQRLIQRFAAM
;
A
#
# COMPACT_ATOMS: atom_id res chain seq x y z
N MET A 1 12.76 -22.68 -6.56
CA MET A 1 11.50 -22.06 -7.01
C MET A 1 11.84 -20.64 -7.42
N ASP A 2 12.26 -20.46 -8.67
CA ASP A 2 12.67 -19.15 -9.21
C ASP A 2 11.44 -18.40 -9.70
N ALA A 3 10.77 -17.70 -8.79
CA ALA A 3 9.75 -16.73 -9.15
C ALA A 3 10.48 -15.52 -9.76
N ARG A 4 10.25 -15.28 -11.06
CA ARG A 4 10.74 -14.09 -11.78
C ARG A 4 10.29 -12.83 -11.03
N ASN A 5 11.23 -12.21 -10.32
CA ASN A 5 10.98 -11.07 -9.46
C ASN A 5 11.09 -9.75 -10.25
N ASP A 6 10.42 -9.66 -11.41
CA ASP A 6 10.49 -8.51 -12.33
C ASP A 6 9.53 -7.37 -11.91
N GLY A 7 9.27 -7.23 -10.60
CA GLY A 7 8.30 -6.28 -10.05
C GLY A 7 8.91 -5.35 -9.01
N TRP A 8 8.25 -4.21 -8.78
CA TRP A 8 8.60 -3.27 -7.72
C TRP A 8 7.55 -3.27 -6.63
N LEU A 9 7.98 -3.05 -5.39
CA LEU A 9 7.08 -2.74 -4.28
C LEU A 9 6.50 -1.34 -4.48
N LEU A 10 5.20 -1.20 -4.18
CA LEU A 10 4.52 0.10 -4.21
C LEU A 10 4.45 0.66 -2.80
N GLY A 11 5.23 1.70 -2.54
CA GLY A 11 5.15 2.51 -1.33
C GLY A 11 4.18 3.67 -1.49
N ASP A 12 3.71 4.19 -0.36
CA ASP A 12 3.14 5.54 -0.28
C ASP A 12 4.27 6.60 -0.24
N SER A 13 3.89 7.86 -0.04
CA SER A 13 4.83 8.98 0.03
C SER A 13 5.68 9.02 1.31
N ALA A 14 5.36 8.22 2.34
CA ALA A 14 6.16 8.13 3.56
C ALA A 14 7.37 7.20 3.41
N TYR A 15 7.42 6.40 2.33
CA TYR A 15 8.58 5.57 2.02
C TYR A 15 9.61 6.33 1.17
N ALA A 16 10.89 6.01 1.37
CA ALA A 16 11.95 6.48 0.50
C ALA A 16 11.94 5.72 -0.84
N LEU A 17 12.15 6.44 -1.94
CA LEU A 17 12.30 5.83 -3.26
C LEU A 17 13.57 4.98 -3.33
N LYS A 18 13.45 3.71 -3.71
CA LYS A 18 14.58 2.78 -3.85
C LYS A 18 14.49 2.01 -5.16
N LYS A 19 15.57 1.34 -5.57
CA LYS A 19 15.59 0.44 -6.75
C LYS A 19 14.47 -0.62 -6.76
N TYR A 20 13.98 -1.02 -5.59
CA TYR A 20 12.94 -2.03 -5.40
C TYR A 20 11.60 -1.45 -4.91
N MET A 21 11.52 -0.15 -4.63
CA MET A 21 10.35 0.49 -4.01
C MET A 21 10.00 1.77 -4.76
N MET A 22 8.91 1.73 -5.51
CA MET A 22 8.36 2.86 -6.25
C MET A 22 7.39 3.63 -5.35
N THR A 23 7.45 4.95 -5.44
CA THR A 23 6.61 5.87 -4.66
C THR A 23 5.99 6.91 -5.59
N PRO A 24 4.85 7.52 -5.23
CA PRO A 24 4.23 8.56 -6.04
C PRO A 24 5.20 9.74 -6.26
N LYS A 25 5.12 10.38 -7.41
CA LYS A 25 5.86 11.60 -7.70
C LYS A 25 5.21 12.77 -6.97
N SER A 26 5.99 13.43 -6.11
CA SER A 26 5.57 14.68 -5.45
C SER A 26 5.53 15.81 -6.49
N ASN A 27 4.49 16.65 -6.44
CA ASN A 27 4.28 17.78 -7.34
C ASN A 27 4.43 17.41 -8.83
N PRO A 28 3.54 16.55 -9.39
CA PRO A 28 3.59 16.22 -10.81
C PRO A 28 3.45 17.49 -11.67
N SER A 29 4.27 17.58 -12.70
CA SER A 29 4.46 18.77 -13.54
C SER A 29 4.08 18.53 -15.01
N ASN A 30 3.83 17.28 -15.39
CA ASN A 30 3.48 16.89 -16.75
C ASN A 30 2.53 15.68 -16.76
N GLN A 31 1.88 15.45 -17.90
CA GLN A 31 0.89 14.39 -18.06
C GLN A 31 1.44 12.99 -17.78
N GLY A 32 2.71 12.73 -18.11
CA GLY A 32 3.35 11.44 -17.83
C GLY A 32 3.46 11.16 -16.33
N GLU A 33 3.79 12.17 -15.54
CA GLU A 33 3.86 12.09 -14.08
C GLU A 33 2.47 11.91 -13.46
N GLU A 34 1.45 12.59 -13.99
CA GLU A 34 0.06 12.41 -13.59
C GLU A 34 -0.45 11.01 -13.90
N ASN A 35 -0.18 10.50 -15.11
CA ASN A 35 -0.56 9.16 -15.54
C ASN A 35 0.11 8.09 -14.68
N TYR A 36 1.40 8.27 -14.37
CA TYR A 36 2.14 7.43 -13.43
C TYR A 36 1.48 7.42 -12.05
N ASN A 37 1.20 8.60 -11.47
CA ASN A 37 0.55 8.71 -10.16
C ASN A 37 -0.85 8.09 -10.16
N SER A 38 -1.62 8.25 -11.24
CA SER A 38 -2.94 7.64 -11.40
C SER A 38 -2.86 6.11 -11.45
N ALA A 39 -1.91 5.56 -12.19
CA ALA A 39 -1.66 4.11 -12.20
C ALA A 39 -1.18 3.58 -10.84
N HIS A 40 -0.28 4.32 -10.18
CA HIS A 40 0.23 4.01 -8.85
C HIS A 40 -0.90 3.95 -7.82
N SER A 41 -1.75 4.98 -7.76
CA SER A 41 -2.90 5.07 -6.86
C SER A 41 -3.93 3.99 -7.13
N ARG A 42 -4.27 3.72 -8.40
CA ARG A 42 -5.20 2.63 -8.75
C ARG A 42 -4.70 1.27 -8.30
N THR A 43 -3.40 1.03 -8.42
CA THR A 43 -2.80 -0.25 -8.00
C THR A 43 -2.79 -0.37 -6.47
N ARG A 44 -2.43 0.70 -5.75
CA ARG A 44 -2.48 0.72 -4.27
C ARG A 44 -3.90 0.56 -3.72
N ALA A 45 -4.91 1.11 -4.41
CA ALA A 45 -6.31 1.01 -3.98
C ALA A 45 -6.78 -0.45 -3.82
N VAL A 46 -6.21 -1.40 -4.57
CA VAL A 46 -6.56 -2.83 -4.44
C VAL A 46 -6.14 -3.38 -3.07
N VAL A 47 -4.89 -3.14 -2.66
CA VAL A 47 -4.39 -3.61 -1.36
C VAL A 47 -5.02 -2.85 -0.20
N GLU A 48 -5.24 -1.53 -0.35
CA GLU A 48 -5.91 -0.71 0.66
C GLU A 48 -7.34 -1.20 0.92
N ARG A 49 -8.11 -1.51 -0.13
CA ARG A 49 -9.46 -2.10 0.02
C ARG A 49 -9.41 -3.45 0.70
N ALA A 50 -8.49 -4.34 0.30
CA ALA A 50 -8.35 -5.65 0.93
C ALA A 50 -8.02 -5.54 2.43
N LEU A 51 -7.09 -4.66 2.79
CA LEU A 51 -6.75 -4.37 4.19
C LEU A 51 -7.91 -3.71 4.94
N GLY A 52 -8.68 -2.83 4.29
CA GLY A 52 -9.89 -2.24 4.86
C GLY A 52 -10.93 -3.27 5.25
N VAL A 53 -11.24 -4.19 4.33
CA VAL A 53 -12.17 -5.32 4.59
C VAL A 53 -11.61 -6.22 5.70
N CYS A 54 -10.32 -6.53 5.67
CA CYS A 54 -9.68 -7.36 6.69
C CYS A 54 -9.76 -6.71 8.09
N LYS A 55 -9.41 -5.43 8.20
CA LYS A 55 -9.48 -4.66 9.46
C LYS A 55 -10.91 -4.58 9.99
N SER A 56 -11.91 -4.46 9.12
CA SER A 56 -13.28 -4.40 9.61
C SER A 56 -13.82 -5.75 10.03
N ARG A 57 -13.57 -6.81 9.25
CA ARG A 57 -13.93 -8.17 9.66
C ARG A 57 -13.29 -8.57 10.99
N PHE A 58 -12.04 -8.16 11.21
CA PHE A 58 -11.28 -8.46 12.43
C PHE A 58 -10.94 -7.17 13.18
N ARG A 59 -11.92 -6.64 13.91
CA ARG A 59 -11.78 -5.36 14.63
C ARG A 59 -10.63 -5.33 15.63
N CYS A 60 -10.09 -6.47 16.06
CA CYS A 60 -8.91 -6.56 16.94
C CYS A 60 -7.64 -5.94 16.33
N ILE A 61 -7.57 -5.77 15.00
CA ILE A 61 -6.48 -5.05 14.32
C ILE A 61 -6.88 -3.64 13.86
N HIS A 62 -8.11 -3.20 14.19
CA HIS A 62 -8.64 -1.88 13.89
C HIS A 62 -8.67 -1.01 15.15
N LYS A 63 -8.60 0.32 14.97
CA LYS A 63 -8.62 1.29 16.07
C LYS A 63 -9.86 1.18 16.97
N SER A 64 -11.01 0.83 16.40
CA SER A 64 -12.24 0.68 17.16
C SER A 64 -12.28 -0.57 18.04
N GLY A 65 -11.42 -1.57 17.80
CA GLY A 65 -11.36 -2.79 18.59
C GLY A 65 -10.20 -2.82 19.59
N GLY A 66 -9.61 -1.65 19.91
CA GLY A 66 -8.61 -1.50 20.97
C GLY A 66 -7.17 -1.29 20.51
N MET A 67 -6.92 -1.27 19.19
CA MET A 67 -5.56 -1.22 18.58
C MET A 67 -4.68 -2.42 18.96
N LEU A 68 -3.61 -2.65 18.18
CA LEU A 68 -2.61 -3.67 18.50
C LEU A 68 -1.60 -3.14 19.52
N LEU A 69 -2.03 -3.03 20.79
CA LEU A 69 -1.18 -2.62 21.92
C LEU A 69 -0.30 -3.77 22.45
N PHE A 70 0.23 -4.60 21.55
CA PHE A 70 1.14 -5.69 21.89
C PHE A 70 2.58 -5.36 21.47
N SER A 71 3.54 -6.14 21.97
CA SER A 71 4.90 -6.11 21.44
C SER A 71 4.90 -6.38 19.93
N PRO A 72 5.87 -5.84 19.16
CA PRO A 72 5.93 -6.06 17.71
C PRO A 72 5.85 -7.54 17.31
N GLN A 73 6.52 -8.42 18.06
CA GLN A 73 6.51 -9.87 17.82
C GLN A 73 5.11 -10.45 17.97
N LYS A 74 4.37 -10.04 19.00
CA LYS A 74 3.00 -10.51 19.23
C LYS A 74 2.04 -9.92 18.20
N SER A 75 2.21 -8.65 17.82
CA SER A 75 1.44 -8.01 16.76
C SER A 75 1.59 -8.73 15.42
N ILE A 76 2.80 -9.16 15.06
CA ILE A 76 3.04 -9.97 13.85
C ILE A 76 2.26 -11.29 13.92
N GLN A 77 2.23 -11.96 15.07
CA GLN A 77 1.47 -13.21 15.23
C GLN A 77 -0.04 -12.98 15.05
N VAL A 78 -0.59 -11.92 15.64
CA VAL A 78 -2.01 -11.57 15.51
C VAL A 78 -2.36 -11.23 14.06
N ILE A 79 -1.56 -10.37 13.41
CA ILE A 79 -1.75 -10.00 12.00
C ILE A 79 -1.69 -11.24 11.10
N THR A 80 -0.74 -12.15 11.35
CA THR A 80 -0.61 -13.40 10.58
C THR A 80 -1.84 -14.29 10.75
N ALA A 81 -2.34 -14.46 11.97
CA ALA A 81 -3.53 -15.25 12.25
C ALA A 81 -4.77 -14.64 11.55
N VAL A 82 -4.94 -13.33 11.66
CA VAL A 82 -6.02 -12.58 11.02
C VAL A 82 -5.98 -12.72 9.49
N ALA A 83 -4.80 -12.62 8.86
CA ALA A 83 -4.67 -12.81 7.42
C ALA A 83 -5.07 -14.23 6.98
N LYS A 84 -4.65 -15.26 7.73
CA LYS A 84 -5.06 -16.66 7.46
C LYS A 84 -6.57 -16.84 7.60
N LEU A 85 -7.16 -16.33 8.68
CA LEU A 85 -8.61 -16.38 8.90
C LEU A 85 -9.37 -15.64 7.81
N HIS A 86 -8.88 -14.47 7.38
CA HIS A 86 -9.47 -13.70 6.29
C HIS A 86 -9.51 -14.49 4.98
N ASN A 87 -8.41 -15.14 4.60
CA ASN A 87 -8.37 -15.99 3.41
C ASN A 87 -9.34 -17.16 3.52
N MET A 88 -9.42 -17.82 4.67
CA MET A 88 -10.42 -18.88 4.89
C MET A 88 -11.86 -18.35 4.77
N CYS A 89 -12.16 -17.14 5.25
CA CYS A 89 -13.47 -16.53 5.04
C CYS A 89 -13.78 -16.28 3.56
N ILE A 90 -12.78 -15.88 2.75
CA ILE A 90 -12.93 -15.71 1.30
C ILE A 90 -13.23 -17.05 0.64
N ASP A 91 -12.43 -18.08 0.94
CA ASP A 91 -12.58 -19.43 0.37
C ASP A 91 -13.95 -20.05 0.70
N LEU A 92 -14.42 -19.83 1.92
CA LEU A 92 -15.73 -20.27 2.41
C LEU A 92 -16.89 -19.35 1.97
N LYS A 93 -16.62 -18.29 1.19
CA LYS A 93 -17.60 -17.30 0.72
C LYS A 93 -18.42 -16.68 1.86
N ILE A 94 -17.79 -16.48 3.02
CA ILE A 94 -18.43 -15.85 4.17
C ILE A 94 -18.63 -14.36 3.86
N PRO A 95 -19.86 -13.84 3.87
CA PRO A 95 -20.11 -12.44 3.54
C PRO A 95 -19.37 -11.51 4.51
N VAL A 96 -19.02 -10.33 4.01
CA VAL A 96 -18.61 -9.20 4.85
C VAL A 96 -19.90 -8.60 5.40
N MET A 97 -20.02 -8.37 6.71
CA MET A 97 -21.28 -7.88 7.28
C MET A 97 -21.53 -6.42 6.85
N GLU A 98 -22.78 -6.08 6.52
CA GLU A 98 -23.15 -4.70 6.17
C GLU A 98 -22.93 -3.77 7.37
N GLY A 99 -22.01 -2.81 7.22
CA GLY A 99 -21.47 -1.99 8.32
C GLY A 99 -19.94 -2.08 8.47
N ASP A 100 -19.33 -3.11 7.86
CA ASP A 100 -17.88 -3.33 7.87
C ASP A 100 -17.12 -2.67 6.72
N ILE A 101 -17.81 -2.08 5.76
CA ILE A 101 -17.16 -1.23 4.76
C ILE A 101 -16.97 0.12 5.43
N ALA A 102 -15.95 0.21 6.29
CA ALA A 102 -15.46 1.51 6.72
C ALA A 102 -15.25 2.32 5.45
N VAL A 103 -16.03 3.39 5.31
CA VAL A 103 -15.78 4.52 4.40
C VAL A 103 -14.27 4.60 4.25
N VAL A 104 -13.77 4.51 3.02
CA VAL A 104 -12.35 4.67 2.70
C VAL A 104 -11.86 5.89 3.46
N MET A 105 -11.35 5.68 4.66
CA MET A 105 -10.69 6.73 5.38
C MET A 105 -9.39 6.79 4.62
N PRO A 106 -9.10 7.88 3.89
CA PRO A 106 -7.75 8.05 3.41
C PRO A 106 -6.86 7.84 4.62
N ASP A 107 -5.92 6.89 4.53
CA ASP A 107 -4.90 6.74 5.56
C ASP A 107 -4.36 8.15 5.81
N PRO A 108 -4.18 8.57 7.08
CA PRO A 108 -3.69 9.90 7.38
C PRO A 108 -2.45 10.13 6.52
N VAL A 109 -2.48 11.17 5.68
CA VAL A 109 -1.34 11.57 4.87
C VAL A 109 -0.22 11.85 5.87
N VAL A 110 0.72 10.92 6.01
CA VAL A 110 1.92 11.17 6.80
C VAL A 110 2.73 12.16 5.98
N VAL A 111 2.55 13.45 6.29
CA VAL A 111 3.32 14.54 5.70
C VAL A 111 4.73 14.48 6.27
N GLN A 112 5.52 13.53 5.79
CA GLN A 112 6.97 13.52 5.95
C GLN A 112 7.66 13.78 4.61
N GLN A 113 7.01 14.56 3.75
CA GLN A 113 7.41 14.77 2.34
C GLN A 113 8.85 15.32 2.16
N HIS A 114 9.39 16.07 3.13
CA HIS A 114 10.64 16.81 2.93
C HIS A 114 11.94 16.03 3.23
N VAL A 115 11.89 14.92 3.97
CA VAL A 115 13.11 14.19 4.40
C VAL A 115 13.36 12.91 3.57
N VAL A 116 12.32 12.33 2.97
CA VAL A 116 12.43 11.05 2.23
C VAL A 116 12.96 11.19 0.81
N ASP A 117 12.70 12.30 0.12
CA ASP A 117 13.26 12.54 -1.22
C ASP A 117 14.79 12.71 -1.16
N ALA A 118 15.33 13.26 -0.06
CA ALA A 118 16.78 13.35 0.16
C ALA A 118 17.47 11.98 0.33
N ASN A 119 16.70 10.94 0.71
CA ASN A 119 17.17 9.57 0.86
C ASN A 119 16.85 8.68 -0.36
N ALA A 120 16.42 9.28 -1.47
CA ALA A 120 16.13 8.56 -2.70
C ALA A 120 17.40 7.99 -3.32
N ASP A 121 17.36 6.72 -3.69
CA ASP A 121 18.42 6.08 -4.47
C ASP A 121 18.43 6.66 -5.90
N GLN A 122 19.59 7.06 -6.40
CA GLN A 122 19.77 7.54 -7.78
C GLN A 122 19.25 6.51 -8.80
N THR A 123 19.45 5.22 -8.52
CA THR A 123 18.93 4.12 -9.34
C THR A 123 17.40 4.10 -9.31
N GLY A 124 16.80 4.32 -8.14
CA GLY A 124 15.34 4.41 -7.98
C GLY A 124 14.74 5.58 -8.75
N GLN A 125 15.41 6.74 -8.77
CA GLN A 125 14.99 7.90 -9.56
C GLN A 125 15.01 7.60 -11.06
N ALA A 126 16.08 6.97 -11.56
CA ALA A 126 16.18 6.59 -12.98
C ALA A 126 15.09 5.59 -13.38
N ILE A 127 14.80 4.60 -12.53
CA ILE A 127 13.71 3.63 -12.75
C ILE A 127 12.36 4.34 -12.80
N ARG A 128 12.06 5.20 -11.81
CA ARG A 128 10.80 5.95 -11.77
C ARG A 128 10.64 6.84 -13.00
N GLN A 129 11.71 7.50 -13.44
CA GLN A 129 11.67 8.33 -14.65
C GLN A 129 11.36 7.51 -15.91
N ARG A 130 11.94 6.31 -16.02
CA ARG A 130 11.64 5.39 -17.12
C ARG A 130 10.17 4.92 -17.09
N LEU A 131 9.63 4.67 -15.91
CA LEU A 131 8.21 4.32 -15.76
C LEU A 131 7.30 5.49 -16.16
N ILE A 132 7.61 6.71 -15.70
CA ILE A 132 6.89 7.93 -16.07
C ILE A 132 6.86 8.11 -17.61
N GLN A 133 8.00 7.95 -18.28
CA GLN A 133 8.06 8.01 -19.74
C GLN A 133 7.18 6.96 -20.42
N ARG A 134 7.11 5.75 -19.86
CA ARG A 134 6.24 4.69 -20.37
C ARG A 134 4.76 5.02 -20.21
N PHE A 135 4.37 5.66 -19.10
CA PHE A 135 3.01 6.13 -18.86
C PHE A 135 2.64 7.41 -19.63
N ALA A 136 3.63 8.15 -20.13
CA ALA A 136 3.41 9.27 -21.04
C ALA A 136 3.08 8.82 -22.47
N ALA A 137 3.47 7.58 -22.85
CA ALA A 137 3.29 7.03 -24.20
C ALA A 137 2.06 6.10 -24.33
N MET A 138 1.27 5.94 -23.27
CA MET A 138 0.00 5.20 -23.24
C MET A 138 -1.17 6.17 -23.14
#